data_AF-A0A426W3G4-F1
#
_entry.id   AF-A0A426W3G4-F1
#
_cell.length_a   1.000
_cell.length_b   1.000
_cell.length_c   1.000
_cell.angle_alpha   90.00
_cell.angle_beta   90.00
_cell.angle_gamma   90.00
#
_symmetry.space_group_name_H-M   'P 1'
#
loop_
_entity.id
_entity.type
_entity.pdbx_description
1 polymer ?
#
loop_
_entity_poly.entity_id
_entity_poly.type
_entity_poly.pdbx_seq_one_letter_code
_entity_poly.pdbx_strand_id
1 'polypeptide(L)'
;MIDSLNLAGEQVETIFIFDKNYTIEPVKTKSVFSPKVWNESFGKSLKQNIIEAKIIHTYLGLKLPLKTFSVSPKSQTLEFAGLQGYNERSQLLVQTLQELESQLQYTRVMRMDVAIDYEGNIPHSIIKVLSKHRGRPLPFGNTTYYKTAKEKKTNQKMDIKIYNKQIQAKLDYPLHRLEFVFKGSYFNKLLFKDIETAYQKMEKSIKKATGLSVKIQSI
;
A
#
# COMPACT_ATOMS: atom_id res chain seq x y z
N MET A 1 -6.69 -0.25 -10.64
CA MET A 1 -5.25 -0.58 -10.73
C MET A 1 -4.69 -0.81 -9.33
N ILE A 2 -3.59 -1.54 -9.18
CA ILE A 2 -2.91 -1.72 -7.89
C ILE A 2 -2.02 -0.50 -7.64
N ASP A 3 -2.24 0.20 -6.53
CA ASP A 3 -1.53 1.45 -6.18
C ASP A 3 -0.45 1.24 -5.11
N SER A 4 -0.60 0.21 -4.28
CA SER A 4 0.43 -0.17 -3.32
C SER A 4 0.41 -1.66 -3.02
N LEU A 5 1.57 -2.18 -2.63
CA LEU A 5 1.79 -3.57 -2.25
C LEU A 5 2.79 -3.63 -1.08
N ASN A 6 2.43 -4.37 -0.03
CA ASN A 6 3.37 -4.69 1.05
C ASN A 6 3.58 -6.20 1.10
N LEU A 7 4.85 -6.60 1.11
CA LEU A 7 5.30 -7.98 1.11
C LEU A 7 6.15 -8.26 2.33
N ALA A 8 5.95 -9.41 2.99
CA ALA A 8 6.72 -9.77 4.19
C ALA A 8 7.31 -11.18 4.17
N GLY A 9 8.57 -11.27 4.57
CA GLY A 9 9.34 -12.52 4.68
C GLY A 9 10.35 -12.45 5.82
N GLU A 10 11.06 -13.54 6.11
CA GLU A 10 12.07 -13.57 7.19
C GLU A 10 13.43 -13.00 6.78
N GLN A 11 13.76 -13.07 5.49
CA GLN A 11 15.06 -12.69 4.93
C GLN A 11 14.91 -11.73 3.74
N VAL A 12 13.96 -10.79 3.79
CA VAL A 12 13.74 -9.87 2.65
C VAL A 12 14.97 -9.01 2.39
N GLU A 13 15.74 -8.68 3.42
CA GLU A 13 16.97 -7.90 3.31
C GLU A 13 18.07 -8.58 2.48
N THR A 14 18.15 -9.92 2.48
CA THR A 14 19.22 -10.64 1.76
C THR A 14 19.11 -10.50 0.25
N ILE A 15 17.92 -10.14 -0.26
CA ILE A 15 17.69 -9.79 -1.67
C ILE A 15 18.59 -8.61 -2.09
N PHE A 16 18.90 -7.70 -1.16
CA PHE A 16 19.57 -6.44 -1.46
C PHE A 16 21.04 -6.39 -1.03
N ILE A 17 21.44 -7.12 0.03
CA ILE A 17 22.79 -7.01 0.61
C ILE A 17 23.90 -7.37 -0.37
N PHE A 18 23.66 -8.33 -1.26
CA PHE A 18 24.67 -8.85 -2.18
C PHE A 18 24.61 -8.24 -3.57
N ASP A 19 23.62 -7.37 -3.83
CA ASP A 19 23.43 -6.75 -5.13
C ASP A 19 23.96 -5.31 -5.11
N LYS A 20 24.94 -5.04 -5.97
CA LYS A 20 25.59 -3.73 -6.14
C LYS A 20 24.63 -2.61 -6.57
N ASN A 21 23.45 -2.96 -7.09
CA ASN A 21 22.43 -2.01 -7.51
C ASN A 21 21.62 -1.46 -6.34
N TYR A 22 21.87 -1.94 -5.11
CA TYR A 22 21.17 -1.50 -3.91
C TYR A 22 22.14 -1.13 -2.79
N THR A 23 21.74 -0.16 -1.98
CA THR A 23 22.39 0.09 -0.68
C THR A 23 21.34 0.13 0.42
N ILE A 24 21.73 -0.30 1.62
CA ILE A 24 20.84 -0.36 2.78
C ILE A 24 21.32 0.64 3.82
N GLU A 25 20.45 1.57 4.19
CA GLU A 25 20.69 2.54 5.25
C GLU A 25 19.83 2.21 6.47
N PRO A 26 20.40 1.67 7.56
CA PRO A 26 19.68 1.48 8.81
C PRO A 26 19.36 2.83 9.47
N VAL A 27 18.09 3.08 9.74
CA VAL A 27 17.64 4.31 10.41
C VAL A 27 16.98 4.06 11.76
N LYS A 28 16.64 2.80 12.04
CA LYS A 28 16.24 2.34 13.37
C LYS A 28 16.70 0.91 13.59
N THR A 29 17.59 0.73 14.55
CA THR A 29 18.06 -0.57 15.06
C THR A 29 18.30 -0.44 16.57
N LYS A 30 18.92 -1.44 17.21
CA LYS A 30 19.37 -1.32 18.60
C LYS A 30 20.44 -0.24 18.79
N SER A 31 21.28 0.02 17.79
CA SER A 31 22.43 0.94 17.86
C SER A 31 22.22 2.25 17.10
N VAL A 32 21.22 2.33 16.21
CA VAL A 32 20.96 3.50 15.36
C VAL A 32 19.53 3.98 15.55
N PHE A 33 19.35 5.29 15.72
CA PHE A 33 18.03 5.91 15.72
C PHE A 33 18.07 7.28 15.03
N SER A 34 17.73 7.28 13.74
CA SER A 34 17.76 8.44 12.82
C SER A 34 16.36 8.71 12.24
N PRO A 35 15.35 9.03 13.07
CA PRO A 35 13.97 9.22 12.61
C PRO A 35 13.78 10.41 11.67
N LYS A 36 14.69 11.40 11.69
CA LYS A 36 14.67 12.56 10.78
C LYS A 36 14.86 12.12 9.33
N VAL A 37 15.89 11.32 9.05
CA VAL A 37 16.20 10.77 7.71
C VAL A 37 15.01 9.98 7.16
N TRP A 38 14.34 9.20 8.02
CA TRP A 38 13.14 8.47 7.66
C TRP A 38 11.99 9.41 7.26
N ASN A 39 11.74 10.45 8.07
CA ASN A 39 10.68 11.41 7.79
C ASN A 39 10.95 12.20 6.51
N GLU A 40 12.19 12.62 6.26
CA GLU A 40 12.60 13.27 5.02
C GLU A 40 12.38 12.37 3.79
N SER A 41 12.68 11.08 3.93
CA SER A 41 12.56 10.12 2.82
C SER A 41 11.12 9.71 2.51
N PHE A 42 10.24 9.62 3.50
CA PHE A 42 8.89 9.07 3.34
C PHE A 42 7.75 10.01 3.75
N GLY A 43 8.06 11.23 4.19
CA GLY A 43 7.07 12.23 4.64
C GLY A 43 6.24 11.82 5.86
N LYS A 44 6.70 10.82 6.62
CA LYS A 44 5.97 10.27 7.78
C LYS A 44 6.92 9.82 8.87
N SER A 45 6.58 10.11 10.13
CA SER A 45 7.34 9.63 11.29
C SER A 45 7.28 8.11 11.46
N LEU A 46 8.34 7.54 12.05
CA LEU A 46 8.35 6.14 12.46
C LEU A 46 7.34 5.89 13.59
N LYS A 47 6.53 4.86 13.43
CA LYS A 47 5.59 4.42 14.47
C LYS A 47 6.32 3.64 15.56
N GLN A 48 5.82 3.72 16.79
CA GLN A 48 6.43 3.04 17.95
C GLN A 48 6.53 1.52 17.79
N ASN A 49 5.55 0.90 17.12
CA ASN A 49 5.50 -0.54 16.90
C ASN A 49 6.48 -1.05 15.82
N ILE A 50 7.20 -0.16 15.13
CA ILE A 50 8.29 -0.53 14.22
C ILE A 50 9.56 -0.64 15.07
N ILE A 51 10.10 -1.86 15.21
CA ILE A 51 11.28 -2.11 16.04
C ILE A 51 12.58 -1.94 15.25
N GLU A 52 12.55 -2.18 13.94
CA GLU A 52 13.65 -1.89 13.04
C GLU A 52 13.13 -1.25 11.75
N ALA A 53 13.90 -0.30 11.21
CA ALA A 53 13.59 0.36 9.96
C ALA A 53 14.87 0.64 9.18
N LYS A 54 14.84 0.31 7.90
CA LYS A 54 15.92 0.50 6.93
C LYS A 54 15.36 1.18 5.68
N ILE A 55 16.19 1.95 5.01
CA ILE A 55 15.90 2.52 3.69
C ILE A 55 16.74 1.74 2.68
N ILE A 56 16.07 1.12 1.71
CA ILE A 56 16.75 0.53 0.55
C ILE A 56 16.82 1.61 -0.51
N HIS A 57 18.03 1.99 -0.89
CA HIS A 57 18.27 2.89 -2.01
C HIS A 57 18.55 2.05 -3.25
N THR A 58 17.81 2.30 -4.33
CA THR A 58 18.00 1.63 -5.62
C THR A 58 18.96 2.43 -6.50
N TYR A 59 19.61 1.80 -7.47
CA TYR A 59 20.41 2.49 -8.50
C TYR A 59 19.62 3.55 -9.29
N LEU A 60 18.30 3.42 -9.38
CA LEU A 60 17.37 4.38 -10.00
C LEU A 60 17.03 5.59 -9.10
N GLY A 61 17.68 5.72 -7.93
CA GLY A 61 17.43 6.81 -6.98
C GLY A 61 16.12 6.68 -6.16
N LEU A 62 15.41 5.55 -6.25
CA LEU A 62 14.25 5.27 -5.41
C LEU A 62 14.66 4.89 -3.99
N LYS A 63 13.76 5.17 -3.05
CA LYS A 63 13.86 4.78 -1.65
C LYS A 63 12.70 3.85 -1.30
N LEU A 64 13.01 2.62 -0.91
CA LEU A 64 12.03 1.64 -0.47
C LEU A 64 12.13 1.43 1.05
N PRO A 65 11.02 1.47 1.78
CA PRO A 65 11.02 1.19 3.20
C PRO A 65 11.07 -0.33 3.46
N LEU A 66 12.00 -0.74 4.32
CA LEU A 66 12.04 -2.08 4.90
C LEU A 66 11.84 -1.99 6.42
N LYS A 67 10.84 -2.69 6.96
CA LYS A 67 10.43 -2.56 8.37
C LYS A 67 10.28 -3.89 9.07
N THR A 68 10.68 -3.95 10.33
CA THR A 68 10.35 -5.04 11.25
C THR A 68 9.38 -4.49 12.30
N PHE A 69 8.26 -5.18 12.53
CA PHE A 69 7.27 -4.79 13.53
C PHE A 69 7.39 -5.63 14.82
N SER A 70 7.06 -5.03 15.96
CA SER A 70 7.11 -5.72 17.27
C SER A 70 6.22 -6.97 17.34
N VAL A 71 5.10 -6.97 16.61
CA VAL A 71 4.15 -8.09 16.52
C VAL A 71 4.66 -9.24 15.66
N SER A 72 5.69 -9.01 14.84
CA SER A 72 6.27 -9.99 13.93
C SER A 72 7.79 -9.79 13.83
N PRO A 73 8.54 -9.98 14.94
CA PRO A 73 9.94 -9.58 15.04
C PRO A 73 10.88 -10.37 14.14
N LYS A 74 10.43 -11.54 13.64
CA LYS A 74 11.18 -12.39 12.72
C LYS A 74 10.89 -12.10 11.25
N SER A 75 10.06 -11.09 10.94
CA SER A 75 9.64 -10.81 9.58
C SER A 75 9.81 -9.34 9.23
N GLN A 76 10.42 -9.11 8.07
CA GLN A 76 10.62 -7.80 7.47
C GLN A 76 9.55 -7.57 6.41
N THR A 77 9.02 -6.36 6.35
CA THR A 77 8.02 -5.92 5.37
C THR A 77 8.62 -4.88 4.45
N LEU A 78 8.64 -5.17 3.16
CA LEU A 78 8.96 -4.23 2.07
C LEU A 78 7.66 -3.58 1.58
N GLU A 79 7.66 -2.26 1.36
CA GLU A 79 6.49 -1.55 0.84
C GLU A 79 6.78 -0.89 -0.51
N PHE A 80 5.94 -1.18 -1.50
CA PHE A 80 5.85 -0.45 -2.77
C PHE A 80 4.61 0.45 -2.69
N ALA A 81 4.81 1.76 -2.53
CA ALA A 81 3.71 2.71 -2.34
C ALA A 81 3.70 3.77 -3.43
N GLY A 82 2.55 3.94 -4.10
CA GLY A 82 2.39 4.90 -5.19
C GLY A 82 2.78 4.33 -6.55
N LEU A 83 2.49 3.04 -6.79
CA LEU A 83 2.63 2.39 -8.10
C LEU A 83 1.78 3.11 -9.17
N GLN A 84 0.72 3.82 -8.77
CA GLN A 84 -0.12 4.64 -9.66
C GLN A 84 -0.03 6.11 -9.27
N GLY A 85 1.20 6.64 -9.36
CA GLY A 85 1.55 8.01 -9.00
C GLY A 85 1.48 9.03 -10.14
N TYR A 86 1.31 8.58 -11.39
CA TYR A 86 1.29 9.44 -12.60
C TYR A 86 2.56 10.29 -12.80
N ASN A 87 3.71 9.75 -12.40
CA ASN A 87 5.00 10.41 -12.56
C ASN A 87 6.11 9.38 -12.81
N GLU A 88 7.29 9.88 -13.21
CA GLU A 88 8.48 9.07 -13.47
C GLU A 88 8.82 8.15 -12.28
N ARG A 89 8.75 8.67 -11.05
CA ARG A 89 8.98 7.87 -9.83
C ARG A 89 8.09 6.63 -9.78
N SER A 90 6.81 6.73 -10.13
CA SER A 90 5.90 5.57 -10.13
C SER A 90 6.24 4.54 -11.20
N GLN A 91 6.72 4.98 -12.37
CA GLN A 91 7.17 4.08 -13.45
C GLN A 91 8.42 3.30 -13.02
N LEU A 92 9.42 4.00 -12.46
CA LEU A 92 10.62 3.37 -11.92
C LEU A 92 10.28 2.40 -10.77
N LEU A 93 9.28 2.73 -9.95
CA LEU A 93 8.85 1.86 -8.85
C LEU A 93 8.20 0.56 -9.36
N VAL A 94 7.42 0.63 -10.43
CA VAL A 94 6.86 -0.56 -11.11
C VAL A 94 7.99 -1.40 -11.70
N GLN A 95 8.95 -0.77 -12.38
CA GLN A 95 10.12 -1.47 -12.91
C GLN A 95 10.91 -2.20 -11.81
N THR A 96 11.19 -1.52 -10.69
CA THR A 96 11.87 -2.15 -9.55
C THR A 96 11.07 -3.33 -8.97
N LEU A 97 9.73 -3.23 -8.93
CA LEU A 97 8.89 -4.35 -8.47
C LEU A 97 8.99 -5.55 -9.42
N GLN A 98 8.97 -5.32 -10.74
CA GLN A 98 9.11 -6.36 -11.75
C GLN A 98 10.49 -7.04 -11.70
N GLU A 99 11.56 -6.26 -11.52
CA GLU A 99 12.92 -6.78 -11.36
C GLU A 99 13.07 -7.70 -10.13
N LEU A 100 12.36 -7.37 -9.03
CA LEU A 100 12.41 -8.10 -7.78
C LEU A 100 11.39 -9.26 -7.69
N GLU A 101 10.53 -9.41 -8.69
CA GLU A 101 9.36 -10.29 -8.63
C GLU A 101 9.75 -11.73 -8.29
N SER A 102 10.78 -12.25 -8.99
CA SER A 102 11.27 -13.61 -8.81
C SER A 102 11.77 -13.88 -7.39
N GLN A 103 12.52 -12.94 -6.79
CA GLN A 103 13.02 -13.07 -5.41
C GLN A 103 11.90 -12.93 -4.37
N LEU A 104 10.79 -12.28 -4.73
CA LEU A 104 9.69 -11.98 -3.82
C LEU A 104 8.58 -13.03 -3.79
N GLN A 105 8.61 -14.04 -4.67
CA GLN A 105 7.53 -15.04 -4.84
C GLN A 105 7.05 -15.71 -3.54
N TYR A 106 7.96 -15.97 -2.60
CA TYR A 106 7.67 -16.67 -1.33
C TYR A 106 7.42 -15.71 -0.15
N THR A 107 7.35 -14.41 -0.42
CA THR A 107 6.91 -13.44 0.59
C THR A 107 5.39 -13.46 0.73
N ARG A 108 4.90 -13.13 1.92
CA ARG A 108 3.47 -13.04 2.20
C ARG A 108 2.93 -11.67 1.82
N VAL A 109 1.75 -11.65 1.19
CA VAL A 109 1.02 -10.42 0.90
C VAL A 109 0.41 -9.86 2.19
N MET A 110 0.96 -8.74 2.67
CA MET A 110 0.53 -8.09 3.91
C MET A 110 -0.47 -6.97 3.67
N ARG A 111 -0.42 -6.34 2.50
CA ARG A 111 -1.36 -5.30 2.10
C ARG A 111 -1.34 -5.14 0.59
N MET A 112 -2.48 -4.85 0.00
CA MET A 112 -2.59 -4.39 -1.37
C MET A 112 -3.68 -3.33 -1.47
N ASP A 113 -3.36 -2.22 -2.10
CA ASP A 113 -4.32 -1.14 -2.32
C ASP A 113 -4.77 -1.13 -3.78
N VAL A 114 -6.07 -1.11 -4.01
CA VAL A 114 -6.68 -0.96 -5.34
C VAL A 114 -7.27 0.43 -5.46
N ALA A 115 -6.82 1.19 -6.44
CA ALA A 115 -7.30 2.52 -6.76
C ALA A 115 -8.20 2.53 -8.00
N ILE A 116 -9.23 3.36 -7.95
CA ILE A 116 -10.10 3.74 -9.06
C ILE A 116 -10.15 5.26 -9.07
N ASP A 117 -9.64 5.86 -10.15
CA ASP A 117 -9.55 7.30 -10.31
C ASP A 117 -10.66 7.83 -11.20
N TYR A 118 -11.15 9.02 -10.88
CA TYR A 118 -12.20 9.73 -11.59
C TYR A 118 -11.73 11.15 -11.89
N GLU A 119 -11.77 11.53 -13.16
CA GLU A 119 -11.63 12.93 -13.55
C GLU A 119 -12.80 13.72 -12.99
N GLY A 120 -12.51 14.80 -12.25
CA GLY A 120 -13.53 15.49 -11.47
C GLY A 120 -13.99 14.64 -10.27
N ASN A 121 -15.30 14.51 -10.06
CA ASN A 121 -15.89 13.93 -8.85
C ASN A 121 -16.28 12.45 -9.01
N ILE A 122 -16.23 11.69 -7.91
CA ILE A 122 -16.77 10.33 -7.89
C ILE A 122 -18.30 10.36 -8.08
N PRO A 123 -18.87 9.55 -9.00
CA PRO A 123 -20.30 9.52 -9.25
C PRO A 123 -21.15 9.33 -7.99
N HIS A 124 -22.19 10.15 -7.85
CA HIS A 124 -23.08 10.13 -6.68
C HIS A 124 -23.76 8.77 -6.46
N SER A 125 -24.01 8.01 -7.53
CA SER A 125 -24.53 6.64 -7.46
C SER A 125 -23.63 5.73 -6.60
N ILE A 126 -22.31 5.81 -6.79
CA ILE A 126 -21.33 5.03 -6.01
C ILE A 126 -21.35 5.47 -4.55
N ILE A 127 -21.37 6.78 -4.30
CA ILE A 127 -21.41 7.35 -2.94
C ILE A 127 -22.66 6.88 -2.18
N LYS A 128 -23.81 6.84 -2.87
CA LYS A 128 -25.08 6.36 -2.32
C LYS A 128 -25.01 4.88 -1.94
N VAL A 129 -24.42 4.04 -2.80
CA VAL A 129 -24.25 2.60 -2.54
C VAL A 129 -23.26 2.37 -1.39
N LEU A 130 -22.12 3.06 -1.38
CA LEU A 130 -21.16 3.02 -0.28
C LEU A 130 -21.81 3.40 1.05
N SER A 131 -22.56 4.51 1.08
CA SER A 131 -23.23 4.98 2.29
C SER A 131 -24.30 4.00 2.77
N LYS A 132 -24.99 3.32 1.85
CA LYS A 132 -25.97 2.28 2.17
C LYS A 132 -25.31 1.04 2.81
N HIS A 133 -24.20 0.56 2.27
CA HIS A 133 -23.57 -0.69 2.74
C HIS A 133 -22.55 -0.51 3.87
N ARG A 134 -21.93 0.66 3.95
CA ARG A 134 -20.87 0.94 4.93
C ARG A 134 -21.36 1.90 6.01
N GLY A 135 -22.39 2.71 5.77
CA GLY A 135 -22.89 3.70 6.73
C GLY A 135 -22.38 5.11 6.43
N ARG A 136 -22.54 6.03 7.38
CA ARG A 136 -22.22 7.45 7.18
C ARG A 136 -20.73 7.68 6.87
N PRO A 137 -20.41 8.60 5.95
CA PRO A 137 -19.03 8.99 5.65
C PRO A 137 -18.35 9.59 6.88
N LEU A 138 -17.06 9.29 7.04
CA LEU A 138 -16.22 9.77 8.15
C LEU A 138 -15.07 10.61 7.58
N PRO A 139 -15.24 11.94 7.47
CA PRO A 139 -14.20 12.82 6.93
C PRO A 139 -13.03 12.96 7.93
N PHE A 140 -11.82 13.06 7.38
CA PHE A 140 -10.57 13.30 8.09
C PHE A 140 -9.56 13.97 7.15
N GLY A 141 -9.38 15.29 7.31
CA GLY A 141 -8.57 16.10 6.38
C GLY A 141 -9.06 15.96 4.94
N ASN A 142 -8.15 15.66 4.02
CA ASN A 142 -8.45 15.46 2.59
C ASN A 142 -9.09 14.07 2.28
N THR A 143 -9.41 13.25 3.28
CA THR A 143 -9.85 11.87 3.06
C THR A 143 -11.17 11.57 3.79
N THR A 144 -12.10 10.91 3.11
CA THR A 144 -13.34 10.40 3.67
C THR A 144 -13.28 8.88 3.76
N TYR A 145 -13.50 8.31 4.95
CA TYR A 145 -13.50 6.87 5.18
C TYR A 145 -14.92 6.30 5.24
N TYR A 146 -15.11 5.10 4.70
CA TYR A 146 -16.38 4.36 4.73
C TYR A 146 -16.21 3.06 5.51
N LYS A 147 -16.77 3.04 6.73
CA LYS A 147 -16.64 1.96 7.71
C LYS A 147 -18.00 1.49 8.21
N THR A 148 -18.23 0.18 8.15
CA THR A 148 -19.36 -0.47 8.84
C THR A 148 -19.31 -0.24 10.35
N ALA A 149 -20.44 -0.43 11.03
CA ALA A 149 -20.52 -0.29 12.49
C ALA A 149 -19.50 -1.18 13.24
N LYS A 150 -19.25 -2.40 12.74
CA LYS A 150 -18.27 -3.33 13.31
C LYS A 150 -16.82 -2.84 13.13
N GLU A 151 -16.52 -2.26 11.98
CA GLU A 151 -15.16 -1.78 11.63
C GLU A 151 -14.72 -0.52 12.38
N LYS A 152 -15.65 0.21 13.01
CA LYS A 152 -15.31 1.41 13.80
C LYS A 152 -14.36 1.12 14.95
N LYS A 153 -14.41 -0.09 15.53
CA LYS A 153 -13.53 -0.52 16.61
C LYS A 153 -12.22 -1.10 16.08
N THR A 154 -12.32 -2.10 15.20
CA THR A 154 -11.16 -2.77 14.61
C THR A 154 -11.48 -3.15 13.16
N ASN A 155 -10.53 -2.90 12.26
CA ASN A 155 -10.67 -3.32 10.86
C ASN A 155 -9.35 -3.90 10.35
N GLN A 156 -9.29 -5.22 10.34
CA GLN A 156 -8.09 -5.96 9.90
C GLN A 156 -8.19 -6.44 8.47
N LYS A 157 -9.33 -6.29 7.79
CA LYS A 157 -9.58 -6.87 6.45
C LYS A 157 -9.48 -5.85 5.33
N MET A 158 -10.26 -4.77 5.39
CA MET A 158 -10.35 -3.84 4.25
C MET A 158 -10.83 -2.46 4.65
N ASP A 159 -10.04 -1.41 4.40
CA ASP A 159 -10.54 -0.03 4.47
C ASP A 159 -11.00 0.45 3.10
N ILE A 160 -12.00 1.34 3.08
CA ILE A 160 -12.45 2.03 1.87
C ILE A 160 -12.37 3.52 2.15
N LYS A 161 -11.72 4.27 1.26
CA LYS A 161 -11.57 5.71 1.39
C LYS A 161 -11.70 6.43 0.06
N ILE A 162 -12.12 7.67 0.14
CA ILE A 162 -12.20 8.62 -0.96
C ILE A 162 -11.35 9.82 -0.61
N TYR A 163 -10.57 10.34 -1.55
CA TYR A 163 -9.82 11.58 -1.35
C TYR A 163 -9.59 12.33 -2.65
N ASN A 164 -9.33 13.63 -2.54
CA ASN A 164 -8.90 14.44 -3.67
C ASN A 164 -7.42 14.11 -3.96
N LYS A 165 -7.19 13.38 -5.05
CA LYS A 165 -5.86 12.92 -5.48
C LYS A 165 -5.05 14.07 -6.07
N GLN A 166 -5.70 15.05 -6.70
CA GLN A 166 -5.05 16.28 -7.17
C GLN A 166 -4.31 16.98 -6.03
N ILE A 167 -4.97 17.22 -4.89
CA ILE A 167 -4.35 17.85 -3.72
C ILE A 167 -3.23 16.97 -3.15
N GLN A 168 -3.46 15.65 -3.07
CA GLN A 168 -2.52 14.71 -2.46
C GLN A 168 -1.22 14.54 -3.27
N ALA A 169 -1.32 14.52 -4.59
CA ALA A 169 -0.20 14.30 -5.50
C ALA A 169 0.27 15.59 -6.19
N LYS A 170 -0.33 16.75 -5.89
CA LYS A 170 -0.06 18.06 -6.51
C LYS A 170 -0.19 18.02 -8.04
N LEU A 171 -1.27 17.41 -8.53
CA LEU A 171 -1.57 17.34 -9.96
C LEU A 171 -2.12 18.70 -10.45
N ASP A 172 -1.90 18.99 -11.73
CA ASP A 172 -2.40 20.17 -12.43
C ASP A 172 -3.85 20.00 -12.94
N TYR A 173 -4.41 18.79 -12.87
CA TYR A 173 -5.78 18.47 -13.26
C TYR A 173 -6.61 17.85 -12.12
N PRO A 174 -7.95 17.99 -12.15
CA PRO A 174 -8.83 17.48 -11.09
C PRO A 174 -8.94 15.96 -11.13
N LEU A 175 -8.57 15.31 -10.03
CA LEU A 175 -8.62 13.86 -9.88
C LEU A 175 -9.09 13.47 -8.48
N HIS A 176 -10.14 12.66 -8.40
CA HIS A 176 -10.56 12.01 -7.14
C HIS A 176 -10.30 10.51 -7.19
N ARG A 177 -9.84 9.97 -6.06
CA ARG A 177 -9.54 8.55 -5.93
C ARG A 177 -10.49 7.87 -4.97
N LEU A 178 -11.06 6.75 -5.41
CA LEU A 178 -11.66 5.73 -4.57
C LEU A 178 -10.64 4.61 -4.36
N GLU A 179 -10.21 4.40 -3.12
CA GLU A 179 -9.17 3.43 -2.77
C GLU A 179 -9.69 2.36 -1.81
N PHE A 180 -9.40 1.11 -2.13
CA PHE A 180 -9.66 -0.07 -1.32
C PHE A 180 -8.35 -0.62 -0.78
N VAL A 181 -8.17 -0.56 0.52
CA VAL A 181 -6.96 -1.00 1.22
C VAL A 181 -7.20 -2.38 1.80
N PHE A 182 -6.79 -3.43 1.09
CA PHE A 182 -6.89 -4.81 1.56
C PHE A 182 -5.69 -5.14 2.45
N LYS A 183 -5.94 -5.68 3.64
CA LYS A 183 -4.94 -5.91 4.70
C LYS A 183 -4.64 -7.39 4.88
N GLY A 184 -3.57 -7.75 5.58
CA GLY A 184 -3.07 -9.13 5.68
C GLY A 184 -4.10 -10.18 6.06
N SER A 185 -5.06 -9.88 6.94
CA SER A 185 -6.11 -10.85 7.30
C SER A 185 -7.10 -11.15 6.16
N TYR A 186 -7.17 -10.30 5.13
CA TYR A 186 -7.94 -10.54 3.92
C TYR A 186 -7.33 -11.67 3.07
N PHE A 187 -6.00 -11.70 3.01
CA PHE A 187 -5.20 -12.60 2.19
C PHE A 187 -4.92 -13.96 2.86
N ASN A 188 -5.10 -14.07 4.19
CA ASN A 188 -4.91 -15.34 4.91
C ASN A 188 -3.54 -16.00 4.61
N LYS A 189 -2.45 -15.24 4.77
CA LYS A 189 -1.07 -15.68 4.50
C LYS A 189 -0.75 -16.06 3.04
N LEU A 190 -1.54 -15.56 2.07
CA LEU A 190 -1.27 -15.70 0.64
C LEU A 190 0.18 -15.31 0.31
N LEU A 191 0.84 -16.13 -0.50
CA LEU A 191 2.17 -15.85 -1.03
C LEU A 191 2.07 -14.98 -2.29
N PHE A 192 3.13 -14.23 -2.58
CA PHE A 192 3.13 -13.32 -3.72
C PHE A 192 2.96 -14.04 -5.05
N LYS A 193 3.57 -15.22 -5.22
CA LYS A 193 3.38 -16.06 -6.41
C LYS A 193 1.92 -16.45 -6.70
N ASP A 194 1.07 -16.43 -5.68
CA ASP A 194 -0.34 -16.83 -5.77
C ASP A 194 -1.28 -15.61 -5.74
N ILE A 195 -0.74 -14.38 -5.90
CA ILE A 195 -1.49 -13.14 -5.66
C ILE A 195 -2.74 -13.00 -6.53
N GLU A 196 -2.69 -13.48 -7.77
CA GLU A 196 -3.80 -13.40 -8.72
C GLU A 196 -5.05 -14.14 -8.26
N THR A 197 -4.87 -15.20 -7.45
CA THR A 197 -6.00 -15.95 -6.86
C THR A 197 -6.89 -15.08 -5.97
N ALA A 198 -6.35 -13.97 -5.43
CA ALA A 198 -7.10 -13.03 -4.63
C ALA A 198 -7.94 -12.04 -5.45
N TYR A 199 -7.63 -11.81 -6.74
CA TYR A 199 -8.23 -10.74 -7.53
C TYR A 199 -9.74 -10.91 -7.65
N GLN A 200 -10.22 -12.12 -7.96
CA GLN A 200 -11.67 -12.37 -8.07
C GLN A 200 -12.42 -12.07 -6.75
N LYS A 201 -11.80 -12.39 -5.60
CA LYS A 201 -12.38 -12.11 -4.28
C LYS A 201 -12.42 -10.60 -4.00
N MET A 202 -11.38 -9.88 -4.41
CA MET A 202 -11.28 -8.43 -4.28
C MET A 202 -12.28 -7.71 -5.19
N GLU A 203 -12.40 -8.11 -6.46
CA GLU A 203 -13.40 -7.61 -7.40
C GLU A 203 -14.83 -7.79 -6.84
N LYS A 204 -15.14 -8.96 -6.29
CA LYS A 204 -16.42 -9.22 -5.61
C LYS A 204 -16.64 -8.31 -4.40
N SER A 205 -15.58 -8.04 -3.64
CA SER A 205 -15.64 -7.15 -2.46
C SER A 205 -15.88 -5.70 -2.85
N ILE A 206 -15.23 -5.23 -3.92
CA ILE A 206 -15.44 -3.90 -4.51
C ILE A 206 -16.89 -3.79 -5.01
N LYS A 207 -17.34 -4.74 -5.85
CA LYS A 207 -18.71 -4.77 -6.37
C LYS A 207 -19.76 -4.75 -5.27
N LYS A 208 -19.56 -5.51 -4.19
CA LYS A 208 -20.47 -5.51 -3.04
C LYS A 208 -20.52 -4.16 -2.32
N ALA A 209 -19.39 -3.44 -2.26
CA ALA A 209 -19.31 -2.16 -1.56
C ALA A 209 -19.85 -0.99 -2.38
N THR A 210 -19.66 -1.00 -3.71
CA THR A 210 -19.92 0.17 -4.58
C THR A 210 -20.93 -0.09 -5.69
N GLY A 211 -21.25 -1.35 -6.00
CA GLY A 211 -21.99 -1.74 -7.19
C GLY A 211 -21.13 -1.80 -8.46
N LEU A 212 -19.85 -1.42 -8.41
CA LEU A 212 -18.97 -1.37 -9.58
C LEU A 212 -18.45 -2.77 -9.92
N SER A 213 -18.56 -3.14 -11.20
CA SER A 213 -17.82 -4.28 -11.73
C SER A 213 -16.47 -3.75 -12.20
N VAL A 214 -15.39 -4.27 -11.61
CA VAL A 214 -14.02 -3.86 -11.93
C VAL A 214 -13.20 -5.08 -12.33
N LYS A 215 -12.12 -4.83 -13.09
CA LYS A 215 -11.08 -5.80 -13.35
C LYS A 215 -9.75 -5.33 -12.77
N ILE A 216 -9.14 -6.16 -11.95
CA ILE A 216 -7.81 -5.90 -11.40
C ILE A 216 -6.81 -6.42 -12.43
N GLN A 217 -5.95 -5.53 -12.92
CA GLN A 217 -4.81 -5.91 -13.77
C GLN A 217 -3.73 -6.55 -12.89
N SER A 218 -3.06 -7.57 -13.44
CA SER A 218 -1.86 -8.15 -12.83
C SER A 218 -0.77 -7.10 -12.68
N ILE A 219 0.12 -7.35 -11.72
CA ILE A 219 1.32 -6.55 -11.47
C ILE A 219 2.36 -6.88 -12.55
#